data_AF-A0A7G8VM39-F1
#
_entry.id   AF-A0A7G8VM39-F1
#
_cell.length_a   1.000
_cell.length_b   1.000
_cell.length_c   1.000
_cell.angle_alpha   90.00
_cell.angle_beta   90.00
_cell.angle_gamma   90.00
#
_symmetry.space_group_name_H-M   'P 1'
#
loop_
_entity.id
_entity.type
_entity.pdbx_description
1 polymer ?
#
loop_
_entity_poly.entity_id
_entity_poly.type
_entity_poly.pdbx_seq_one_letter_code
_entity_poly.pdbx_strand_id
1 'polypeptide(L)'
;MMKRTLIAGLLAATVTSAVHAQRDGATFNGVGVETCGAYLKVRRTSSTVEDAIFGQWVMGYVAAYNLYSNQPAVTDLPTTSTVVAYLDKFCRDNPLDSVASGAMSMLADLGGYRSPSIKKRAK
;
A
#
# COMPACT_ATOMS: atom_id res chain seq x y z
N MET A 1 -3.64 5.42 -66.74
CA MET A 1 -3.34 6.32 -65.60
C MET A 1 -4.17 6.06 -64.33
N MET A 2 -5.36 5.44 -64.39
CA MET A 2 -6.26 5.24 -63.23
C MET A 2 -5.80 4.22 -62.16
N LYS A 3 -4.95 3.25 -62.52
CA LYS A 3 -4.52 2.16 -61.61
C LYS A 3 -3.49 2.59 -60.56
N ARG A 4 -2.72 3.66 -60.81
CA ARG A 4 -1.67 4.14 -59.90
C ARG A 4 -2.24 4.95 -58.73
N THR A 5 -3.37 5.63 -58.95
CA THR A 5 -4.08 6.42 -57.92
C THR A 5 -4.80 5.54 -56.90
N LEU A 6 -5.27 4.35 -57.28
CA LEU A 6 -5.93 3.41 -56.36
C LEU A 6 -4.98 2.77 -55.35
N ILE A 7 -3.72 2.54 -55.73
CA ILE A 7 -2.70 1.95 -54.85
C ILE A 7 -2.24 2.96 -53.79
N ALA A 8 -2.12 4.23 -54.17
CA ALA A 8 -1.75 5.30 -53.24
C ALA A 8 -2.84 5.53 -52.16
N GLY A 9 -4.12 5.38 -52.51
CA GLY A 9 -5.23 5.48 -51.54
C GLY A 9 -5.28 4.34 -50.54
N LEU A 10 -4.92 3.11 -50.96
CA LEU A 10 -4.99 1.92 -50.11
C LEU A 10 -3.86 1.86 -49.07
N LEU A 11 -2.68 2.44 -49.38
CA LEU A 11 -1.55 2.54 -48.45
C LEU A 11 -1.72 3.65 -47.39
N ALA A 12 -2.57 4.65 -47.64
CA ALA A 12 -2.85 5.71 -46.67
C ALA A 12 -3.83 5.27 -45.56
N ALA A 13 -4.60 4.20 -45.78
CA ALA A 13 -5.61 3.73 -44.84
C ALA A 13 -5.10 2.74 -43.78
N THR A 14 -3.85 2.28 -43.87
CA THR A 14 -3.29 1.27 -42.95
C THR A 14 -2.43 1.85 -41.82
N VAL A 15 -2.26 3.18 -41.76
CA VAL A 15 -1.37 3.83 -40.77
C VAL A 15 -2.11 4.35 -39.52
N THR A 16 -3.43 4.19 -39.41
CA THR A 16 -4.22 4.80 -38.32
C THR A 16 -4.49 3.90 -37.11
N SER A 17 -3.93 2.68 -37.05
CA SER A 17 -4.25 1.71 -35.99
C SER A 17 -3.12 1.54 -34.94
N ALA A 18 -2.69 2.63 -34.31
CA ALA A 18 -1.94 2.54 -33.06
C ALA A 18 -2.39 3.63 -32.09
N VAL A 19 -3.70 3.73 -31.86
CA VAL A 19 -4.20 4.34 -30.62
C VAL A 19 -3.90 3.34 -29.51
N HIS A 20 -2.66 3.36 -29.01
CA HIS A 20 -2.36 2.77 -27.73
C HIS A 20 -3.19 3.55 -26.70
N ALA A 21 -4.28 2.95 -26.23
CA ALA A 21 -4.85 3.32 -24.95
C ALA A 21 -3.78 3.00 -23.91
N GLN A 22 -2.88 3.95 -23.69
CA GLN A 22 -1.97 3.96 -22.57
C GLN A 22 -2.89 4.11 -21.35
N ARG A 23 -3.37 2.97 -20.81
CA ARG A 23 -3.95 2.97 -19.47
C ARG A 23 -2.91 3.65 -18.62
N ASP A 24 -3.27 4.79 -18.02
CA ASP A 24 -2.44 5.39 -16.97
C ASP A 24 -2.03 4.24 -16.06
N GLY A 25 -0.74 3.91 -16.07
CA GLY A 25 -0.25 2.71 -15.42
C GLY A 25 -0.66 2.80 -13.96
N ALA A 26 -1.54 1.90 -13.52
CA ALA A 26 -1.88 1.81 -12.11
C ALA A 26 -0.59 1.49 -11.36
N THR A 27 -0.05 2.48 -10.67
CA THR A 27 1.10 2.30 -9.80
C THR A 27 0.60 1.64 -8.53
N PHE A 28 0.75 0.32 -8.46
CA PHE A 28 0.45 -0.43 -7.24
C PHE A 28 1.59 -0.21 -6.25
N ASN A 29 1.43 0.82 -5.42
CA ASN A 29 2.24 0.98 -4.24
C ASN A 29 1.73 -0.02 -3.18
N GLY A 30 2.62 -0.81 -2.58
CA GLY A 30 2.21 -1.78 -1.56
C GLY A 30 1.52 -1.09 -0.39
N VAL A 31 0.52 -1.72 0.24
CA VAL A 31 -0.33 -1.07 1.26
C VAL A 31 0.45 -0.48 2.46
N GLY A 32 1.66 -0.96 2.72
CA GLY A 32 2.54 -0.39 3.74
C GLY A 32 3.05 1.02 3.47
N VAL A 33 3.22 1.40 2.20
CA VAL A 33 3.69 2.75 1.83
C VAL A 33 2.54 3.73 1.64
N GLU A 34 1.30 3.27 1.68
CA GLU A 34 0.12 4.14 1.67
C GLU A 34 0.14 5.08 2.87
N THR A 35 -0.26 6.33 2.62
CA THR A 35 -0.40 7.32 3.69
C THR A 35 -1.55 6.95 4.60
N CYS A 36 -1.45 7.34 5.87
CA CYS A 36 -2.49 7.16 6.86
C CYS A 36 -3.79 7.86 6.48
N GLY A 37 -3.73 9.02 5.80
CA GLY A 37 -4.91 9.65 5.21
C GLY A 37 -5.59 8.81 4.13
N ALA A 38 -4.82 8.20 3.24
CA ALA A 38 -5.35 7.29 2.21
C ALA A 38 -5.94 6.02 2.83
N TYR A 39 -5.24 5.42 3.80
CA TYR A 39 -5.73 4.31 4.61
C TYR A 39 -7.09 4.64 5.23
N LEU A 40 -7.20 5.76 5.97
CA LEU A 40 -8.45 6.16 6.61
C LEU A 40 -9.59 6.41 5.62
N LYS A 41 -9.28 6.90 4.41
CA LYS A 41 -10.28 7.07 3.34
C LYS A 41 -10.86 5.73 2.92
N VAL A 42 -10.03 4.70 2.75
CA VAL A 42 -10.45 3.33 2.43
C VAL A 42 -11.21 2.71 3.61
N ARG A 43 -10.73 2.90 4.84
CA ARG A 43 -11.37 2.37 6.06
C ARG A 43 -12.80 2.87 6.29
N ARG A 44 -13.15 4.07 5.82
CA ARG A 44 -14.51 4.64 5.95
C ARG A 44 -15.60 3.83 5.25
N THR A 45 -15.26 3.07 4.20
CA THR A 45 -16.23 2.20 3.53
C THR A 45 -16.32 0.82 4.18
N SER A 46 -15.47 0.55 5.18
CA SER A 46 -15.51 -0.57 6.14
C SER A 46 -16.00 -1.89 5.55
N SER A 47 -15.18 -2.51 4.70
CA SER A 47 -15.41 -3.88 4.24
C SER A 47 -14.49 -4.86 4.98
N THR A 48 -15.00 -6.06 5.27
CA THR A 48 -14.21 -7.15 5.86
C THR A 48 -12.97 -7.51 5.02
N VAL A 49 -13.01 -7.21 3.72
CA VAL A 49 -11.88 -7.42 2.79
C VAL A 49 -10.75 -6.44 3.07
N GLU A 50 -11.04 -5.16 3.28
CA GLU A 50 -10.01 -4.16 3.59
C GLU A 50 -9.34 -4.44 4.94
N ASP A 51 -10.12 -4.82 5.96
CA ASP A 51 -9.59 -5.26 7.26
C ASP A 51 -8.60 -6.42 7.10
N ALA A 52 -8.97 -7.40 6.27
CA ALA A 52 -8.12 -8.54 5.97
C ALA A 52 -6.84 -8.11 5.25
N ILE A 53 -6.91 -7.23 4.25
CA ILE A 53 -5.74 -6.76 3.48
C ILE A 53 -4.74 -6.06 4.41
N PHE A 54 -5.18 -5.05 5.17
CA PHE A 54 -4.28 -4.30 6.05
C PHE A 54 -3.77 -5.15 7.20
N GLY A 55 -4.65 -5.96 7.82
CA GLY A 55 -4.26 -6.86 8.87
C GLY A 55 -3.26 -7.91 8.41
N GLN A 56 -3.49 -8.57 7.27
CA GLN A 56 -2.55 -9.54 6.69
C GLN A 56 -1.21 -8.90 6.36
N TRP A 57 -1.20 -7.68 5.82
CA TRP A 57 0.05 -6.98 5.54
C TRP A 57 0.86 -6.72 6.81
N VAL A 58 0.22 -6.26 7.90
CA VAL A 58 0.89 -6.06 9.20
C VAL A 58 1.40 -7.37 9.77
N MET A 59 0.63 -8.45 9.70
CA MET A 59 1.07 -9.77 10.19
C MET A 59 2.29 -10.28 9.40
N GLY A 60 2.29 -10.08 8.07
CA GLY A 60 3.45 -10.38 7.22
C GLY A 60 4.67 -9.53 7.59
N TYR A 61 4.47 -8.24 7.89
CA TYR A 61 5.55 -7.36 8.37
C TYR A 61 6.16 -7.86 9.69
N VAL A 62 5.33 -8.24 10.68
CA VAL A 62 5.83 -8.78 11.95
C VAL A 62 6.55 -10.12 11.75
N ALA A 63 6.02 -11.00 10.91
CA ALA A 63 6.68 -12.26 10.58
C ALA A 63 8.08 -12.04 9.98
N ALA A 64 8.19 -11.10 9.02
CA ALA A 64 9.48 -10.73 8.45
C ALA A 64 10.42 -10.12 9.49
N TYR A 65 9.92 -9.23 10.37
CA TYR A 65 10.72 -8.69 11.46
C TYR A 65 11.24 -9.80 12.39
N ASN A 66 10.38 -10.73 12.82
CA ASN A 66 10.78 -11.83 13.70
C ASN A 66 11.82 -12.77 13.05
N LEU A 67 11.75 -12.95 11.73
CA LEU A 67 12.65 -13.85 11.00
C LEU A 67 14.01 -13.22 10.71
N TYR A 68 14.05 -11.92 10.39
CA TYR A 68 15.25 -11.27 9.83
C TYR A 68 15.89 -10.23 10.75
N SER A 69 15.22 -9.83 11.83
CA SER A 69 15.78 -8.86 12.78
C SER A 69 16.63 -9.54 13.85
N ASN A 70 17.70 -8.86 14.29
CA ASN A 70 18.46 -9.25 15.50
C ASN A 70 17.85 -8.68 16.80
N GLN A 71 16.66 -8.10 16.71
CA GLN A 71 15.95 -7.48 17.82
C GLN A 71 14.96 -8.49 18.45
N PRO A 72 14.48 -8.26 19.68
CA PRO A 72 13.53 -9.16 20.32
C PRO A 72 12.31 -9.42 19.42
N ALA A 73 11.98 -10.70 19.27
CA ALA A 73 10.81 -11.13 18.51
C ALA A 73 9.52 -10.76 19.25
N VAL A 74 8.49 -10.44 18.46
CA VAL A 74 7.14 -10.18 18.96
C VAL A 74 6.29 -11.43 18.73
N THR A 75 5.96 -12.14 19.80
CA THR A 75 5.19 -13.40 19.74
C THR A 75 3.71 -13.20 20.07
N ASP A 76 3.39 -12.23 20.91
CA ASP A 76 2.04 -12.00 21.40
C ASP A 76 1.29 -11.02 20.49
N LEU A 77 0.96 -11.52 19.29
CA LEU A 77 0.26 -10.71 18.29
C LEU A 77 -1.23 -10.61 18.61
N PRO A 78 -1.80 -9.39 18.57
CA PRO A 78 -3.23 -9.20 18.78
C PRO A 78 -4.02 -9.69 17.56
N THR A 79 -5.35 -9.82 17.72
CA THR A 79 -6.25 -10.23 16.63
C THR A 79 -6.19 -9.23 15.46
N THR A 80 -6.52 -9.67 14.25
CA THR A 80 -6.60 -8.80 13.05
C THR A 80 -7.47 -7.56 13.29
N SER A 81 -8.61 -7.71 13.95
CA SER A 81 -9.50 -6.59 14.30
C SER A 81 -8.82 -5.57 15.22
N THR A 82 -8.03 -6.04 16.19
CA THR A 82 -7.28 -5.19 17.11
C THR A 82 -6.11 -4.50 16.41
N VAL A 83 -5.40 -5.21 15.50
CA VAL A 83 -4.36 -4.64 14.65
C VAL A 83 -4.91 -3.49 13.82
N VAL A 84 -6.04 -3.70 13.15
CA VAL A 84 -6.68 -2.68 12.32
C VAL A 84 -7.18 -1.52 13.19
N ALA A 85 -7.77 -1.78 14.37
CA ALA A 85 -8.17 -0.72 15.28
C ALA A 85 -6.97 0.11 15.80
N TYR A 86 -5.82 -0.53 16.04
CA TYR A 86 -4.59 0.16 16.39
C TYR A 86 -4.14 1.09 15.25
N LEU A 87 -4.13 0.58 14.01
CA LEU A 87 -3.80 1.40 12.83
C LEU A 87 -4.79 2.56 12.65
N ASP A 88 -6.08 2.33 12.83
CA ASP A 88 -7.10 3.38 12.79
C ASP A 88 -6.79 4.50 13.79
N LYS A 89 -6.38 4.15 15.02
CA LYS A 89 -5.94 5.14 16.01
C LYS A 89 -4.67 5.86 15.56
N PHE A 90 -3.61 5.11 15.24
CA PHE A 90 -2.32 5.66 14.84
C PHE A 90 -2.48 6.63 13.67
N CYS A 91 -3.26 6.25 12.66
CA CYS A 91 -3.43 7.04 11.46
C CYS A 91 -4.34 8.27 11.64
N ARG A 92 -5.28 8.25 12.60
CA ARG A 92 -6.02 9.49 12.97
C ARG A 92 -5.09 10.53 13.57
N ASP A 93 -4.13 10.07 14.38
CA ASP A 93 -3.18 10.94 15.07
C ASP A 93 -2.05 11.40 14.11
N ASN A 94 -1.75 10.64 13.06
CA ASN A 94 -0.60 10.86 12.17
C ASN A 94 -0.98 10.75 10.67
N PRO A 95 -1.83 11.64 10.12
CA PRO A 95 -2.39 11.48 8.77
C PRO A 95 -1.36 11.50 7.61
N LEU A 96 -0.18 12.08 7.84
CA LEU A 96 0.90 12.18 6.84
C LEU A 96 1.90 11.02 6.90
N ASP A 97 1.85 10.20 7.96
CA ASP A 97 2.72 9.01 8.08
C ASP A 97 2.17 7.87 7.23
N SER A 98 2.91 6.77 7.13
CA SER A 98 2.52 5.59 6.37
C SER A 98 1.92 4.48 7.25
N VAL A 99 1.18 3.56 6.65
CA VAL A 99 0.71 2.33 7.32
C VAL A 99 1.88 1.54 7.93
N ALA A 100 3.02 1.46 7.23
CA ALA A 100 4.23 0.83 7.75
C ALA A 100 4.75 1.52 9.03
N SER A 101 4.62 2.84 9.13
CA SER A 101 4.98 3.59 10.35
C SER A 101 4.06 3.21 11.52
N GLY A 102 2.78 3.01 11.24
CA GLY A 102 1.82 2.48 12.22
C GLY A 102 2.19 1.06 12.68
N ALA A 103 2.53 0.17 11.75
CA ALA A 103 2.98 -1.19 12.06
C ALA A 103 4.27 -1.19 12.91
N MET A 104 5.25 -0.33 12.57
CA MET A 104 6.48 -0.15 13.37
C MET A 104 6.18 0.38 14.78
N SER A 105 5.23 1.32 14.92
CA SER A 105 4.81 1.80 16.23
C SER A 105 4.16 0.69 17.05
N MET A 106 3.26 -0.10 16.44
CA MET A 106 2.61 -1.22 17.10
C MET A 106 3.64 -2.26 17.56
N LEU A 107 4.58 -2.61 16.69
CA LEU A 107 5.65 -3.54 17.00
C LEU A 107 6.48 -3.07 18.19
N ALA A 108 6.79 -1.77 18.28
CA ALA A 108 7.50 -1.19 19.40
C ALA A 108 6.70 -1.25 20.71
N ASP A 109 5.38 -1.09 20.65
CA ASP A 109 4.50 -1.18 21.82
C ASP A 109 4.27 -2.62 22.27
N LEU A 110 4.40 -3.59 21.35
CA LEU A 110 4.42 -5.03 21.64
C LEU A 110 5.80 -5.54 22.11
N GLY A 111 6.73 -4.65 22.43
CA GLY A 111 8.05 -5.01 22.98
C GLY A 111 9.14 -5.29 21.96
N GLY A 112 8.86 -5.10 20.66
CA GLY A 112 9.86 -5.13 19.61
C GLY A 112 10.69 -3.84 19.53
N TYR A 113 11.47 -3.71 18.46
CA TYR A 113 12.38 -2.59 18.26
C TYR A 113 11.66 -1.24 18.13
N ARG A 114 12.01 -0.29 19.01
CA ARG A 114 11.53 1.08 18.96
C ARG A 114 12.49 1.99 18.19
N SER A 115 12.20 2.20 16.90
CA SER A 115 12.98 3.10 16.04
C SER A 115 13.08 4.53 16.62
N PRO A 116 14.25 5.20 16.53
CA PRO A 116 14.42 6.59 16.93
C PRO A 116 13.45 7.57 16.24
N SER A 117 13.02 7.27 15.00
CA SER A 117 12.02 8.08 14.29
C SER A 117 10.65 8.04 14.96
N ILE A 118 10.28 6.92 15.60
CA ILE A 118 9.06 6.79 16.39
C ILE A 118 9.19 7.52 17.74
N LYS A 119 10.35 7.41 18.43
CA LYS A 119 10.59 8.07 19.74
C LYS A 119 10.42 9.58 19.72
N LYS A 120 10.79 10.26 18.63
CA LYS A 120 10.65 11.72 18.52
C LYS A 120 9.20 12.21 18.49
N ARG A 121 8.23 11.33 18.25
CA ARG A 121 6.81 11.68 18.05
C ARG A 121 5.93 11.46 19.28
N ALA A 122 6.42 10.81 20.33
CA ALA A 122 5.68 10.53 21.57
C ALA A 122 5.77 11.67 22.60
N LYS A 123 5.93 12.93 22.16
CA LYS A 123 6.14 14.09 23.02
C LYS A 123 5.12 15.18 22.76
#